data_AF-A0A929SHJ1-F1
#
_entry.id   AF-A0A929SHJ1-F1
#
_cell.length_a   1.000
_cell.length_b   1.000
_cell.length_c   1.000
_cell.angle_alpha   90.00
_cell.angle_beta   90.00
_cell.angle_gamma   90.00
#
_symmetry.space_group_name_H-M   'P 1'
#
loop_
_entity.id
_entity.type
_entity.pdbx_description
1 polymer ?
#
loop_
_entity_poly.entity_id
_entity_poly.type
_entity_poly.pdbx_seq_one_letter_code
_entity_poly.pdbx_strand_id
1 'polypeptide(L)'
;MAVTQAQVAQLYVALFNRAPEGAGFNAWVAAGATKTVAQMANEMLASPATPPYFASLGIDISTDRGYVENIYKNILGKDYSQDPDGINAWVRHLQLGNSRGDTLVKLFEVATSAEARAADPVAAQTFANKTAISEYAAQKIADIPTDENGAYDFSLFQRIIAQTNNTNLDEQKAAIDALVAPTVHNLSSDANNVSGTDKADLFNGAVSATVNQTTFKDTDKIDGKGGNDTLNLDMYTNFYGLATDRGEVKNIENLKLTNHTSGHLTFNARNIHDMQTISIDGSTYKYGLDIINPENKVKLNLKNIDLSQTGAQNLRLIYNTDVLAGSNDDQEVTVDNVKTGNNKINITTVNNDKVEAVTINALSGVNKLTGFISDHVGSSDDSSIKTIKVKGSAELEITGPSSLQTFDASAYTGNKLTANLKANGSVQHIIGSSQDDTFNVTGATGAIIPING
;
A
#
# COMPACT_ATOMS: atom_id res chain seq x y z
N MET A 1 8.50 24.83 -14.89
CA MET A 1 7.66 24.24 -13.83
C MET A 1 7.67 22.74 -14.06
N ALA A 2 7.74 21.94 -13.00
CA ALA A 2 7.63 20.48 -13.11
C ALA A 2 6.27 20.08 -13.69
N VAL A 3 6.23 19.00 -14.47
CA VAL A 3 4.97 18.46 -15.00
C VAL A 3 4.16 17.83 -13.86
N THR A 4 2.86 18.14 -13.80
CA THR A 4 1.94 17.59 -12.78
C THR A 4 1.35 16.25 -13.22
N GLN A 5 0.81 15.48 -12.26
CA GLN A 5 0.08 14.24 -12.54
C GLN A 5 -1.07 14.45 -13.55
N ALA A 6 -1.88 15.51 -13.35
CA ALA A 6 -2.93 15.88 -14.28
C ALA A 6 -2.41 16.16 -15.71
N GLN A 7 -1.25 16.80 -15.85
CA GLN A 7 -0.64 17.03 -17.16
C GLN A 7 -0.15 15.74 -17.82
N VAL A 8 0.42 14.80 -17.05
CA VAL A 8 0.76 13.46 -17.57
C VAL A 8 -0.51 12.74 -18.04
N ALA A 9 -1.60 12.77 -17.27
CA ALA A 9 -2.87 12.17 -17.65
C ALA A 9 -3.47 12.80 -18.91
N GLN A 10 -3.39 14.13 -19.04
CA GLN A 10 -3.79 14.84 -20.26
C GLN A 10 -2.99 14.39 -21.49
N LEU A 11 -1.68 14.18 -21.35
CA LEU A 11 -0.85 13.67 -22.44
C LEU A 11 -1.28 12.26 -22.86
N TYR A 12 -1.60 11.38 -21.90
CA TYR A 12 -2.11 10.04 -22.19
C TYR A 12 -3.43 10.07 -22.98
N VAL A 13 -4.39 10.90 -22.55
CA VAL A 13 -5.66 11.08 -23.26
C VAL A 13 -5.43 11.69 -24.64
N ALA A 14 -4.67 12.78 -24.74
CA ALA A 14 -4.52 13.53 -25.99
C ALA A 14 -3.71 12.78 -27.04
N LEU A 15 -2.59 12.17 -26.65
CA LEU A 15 -1.72 11.44 -27.57
C LEU A 15 -2.31 10.06 -27.90
N PHE A 16 -2.71 9.29 -26.89
CA PHE A 16 -2.98 7.86 -27.08
C PHE A 16 -4.46 7.49 -27.00
N ASN A 17 -5.35 8.41 -26.62
CA ASN A 17 -6.77 8.15 -26.34
C ASN A 17 -6.99 6.96 -25.39
N ARG A 18 -6.13 6.87 -24.36
CA ARG A 18 -6.06 5.74 -23.42
C ARG A 18 -5.71 6.25 -22.03
N ALA A 19 -6.26 5.60 -20.99
CA ALA A 19 -5.83 5.84 -19.62
C ALA A 19 -4.45 5.21 -19.38
N PRO A 20 -3.59 5.80 -18.52
CA PRO A 20 -2.36 5.16 -18.11
C PRO A 20 -2.58 4.08 -17.03
N GLU A 21 -1.68 3.11 -17.00
CA GLU A 21 -1.40 2.23 -15.88
C GLU A 21 -0.50 2.91 -14.85
N GLY A 22 -0.51 2.42 -13.60
CA GLY A 22 0.20 3.04 -12.49
C GLY A 22 1.72 3.09 -12.67
N ALA A 23 2.35 2.00 -13.08
CA ALA A 23 3.80 1.94 -13.25
C ALA A 23 4.31 2.95 -14.29
N GLY A 24 3.73 2.95 -15.49
CA GLY A 24 4.08 3.88 -16.56
C GLY A 24 3.74 5.33 -16.20
N PHE A 25 2.57 5.57 -15.60
CA PHE A 25 2.18 6.91 -15.14
C PHE A 25 3.21 7.51 -14.18
N ASN A 26 3.59 6.74 -13.15
CA ASN A 26 4.56 7.17 -12.15
C ASN A 26 5.94 7.41 -12.75
N ALA A 27 6.37 6.58 -13.71
CA ALA A 27 7.61 6.79 -14.44
C ALA A 27 7.61 8.11 -15.23
N TRP A 28 6.51 8.45 -15.91
CA TRP A 28 6.38 9.72 -16.62
C TRP A 28 6.29 10.91 -15.67
N VAL A 29 5.56 10.80 -14.56
CA VAL A 29 5.50 11.84 -13.52
C VAL A 29 6.90 12.12 -12.96
N ALA A 30 7.68 11.07 -12.65
CA ALA A 30 9.05 11.21 -12.17
C ALA A 30 9.96 11.84 -13.24
N ALA A 31 9.87 11.40 -14.50
CA ALA A 31 10.62 11.98 -15.61
C ALA A 31 10.25 13.46 -15.87
N GLY A 32 9.03 13.86 -15.50
CA GLY A 32 8.51 15.22 -15.62
C GLY A 32 9.01 16.23 -14.60
N ALA A 33 9.70 15.78 -13.54
CA ALA A 33 10.16 16.66 -12.46
C ALA A 33 11.05 17.82 -12.96
N THR A 34 11.77 17.61 -14.07
CA THR A 34 12.71 18.59 -14.64
C THR A 34 12.38 19.00 -16.08
N LYS A 35 11.18 18.71 -16.58
CA LYS A 35 10.80 18.90 -17.99
C LYS A 35 9.58 19.81 -18.14
N THR A 36 9.41 20.35 -19.35
CA THR A 36 8.14 20.97 -19.76
C THR A 36 7.18 19.92 -20.30
N VAL A 37 5.88 20.25 -20.37
CA VAL A 37 4.86 19.38 -20.99
C VAL A 37 5.19 19.10 -22.46
N ALA A 38 5.70 20.09 -23.20
CA ALA A 38 6.10 19.92 -24.61
C ALA A 38 7.29 18.95 -24.75
N GLN A 39 8.31 19.04 -23.89
CA GLN A 39 9.43 18.11 -23.87
C GLN A 39 8.95 16.68 -23.57
N MET A 40 8.10 16.52 -22.56
CA MET A 40 7.54 15.21 -22.22
C MET A 40 6.69 14.63 -23.36
N ALA A 41 5.83 15.43 -23.99
CA ALA A 41 5.04 14.98 -25.14
C ALA A 41 5.92 14.47 -26.29
N ASN A 42 7.01 15.19 -26.59
CA ASN A 42 7.98 14.76 -27.59
C ASN A 42 8.67 13.44 -27.21
N GLU A 43 9.02 13.24 -25.94
CA GLU A 43 9.61 11.99 -25.44
C GLU A 43 8.62 10.82 -25.46
N MET A 44 7.37 11.03 -25.07
CA MET A 44 6.32 10.00 -25.15
C MET A 44 6.11 9.57 -26.61
N LEU A 45 6.10 10.53 -27.54
CA LEU A 45 6.02 10.24 -28.98
C LEU A 45 7.24 9.47 -29.51
N ALA A 46 8.43 9.75 -28.97
CA ALA A 46 9.68 9.08 -29.33
C ALA A 46 9.88 7.71 -28.63
N SER A 47 9.02 7.36 -27.68
CA SER A 47 9.10 6.08 -26.97
C SER A 47 9.04 4.89 -27.94
N PRO A 48 9.88 3.86 -27.77
CA PRO A 48 9.85 2.65 -28.62
C PRO A 48 8.49 1.95 -28.66
N ALA A 49 7.66 2.10 -27.64
CA ALA A 49 6.32 1.53 -27.57
C ALA A 49 5.28 2.27 -28.42
N THR A 50 5.56 3.52 -28.80
CA THR A 50 4.59 4.39 -29.48
C THR A 50 4.28 3.97 -30.91
N PRO A 51 5.26 3.69 -31.80
CA PRO A 51 4.94 3.24 -33.15
C PRO A 51 4.14 1.93 -33.21
N PRO A 52 4.49 0.86 -32.46
CA PRO A 52 3.68 -0.36 -32.39
C PRO A 52 2.24 -0.10 -31.90
N TYR A 53 2.07 0.78 -30.91
CA TYR A 53 0.75 1.13 -30.40
C TYR A 53 -0.15 1.72 -31.49
N PHE A 54 0.31 2.76 -32.19
CA PHE A 54 -0.49 3.40 -33.25
C PHE A 54 -0.70 2.48 -34.46
N ALA A 55 0.29 1.66 -34.81
CA ALA A 55 0.15 0.65 -35.86
C ALA A 55 -0.95 -0.37 -35.53
N SER A 56 -1.06 -0.80 -34.27
CA SER A 56 -2.12 -1.74 -33.86
C SER A 56 -3.54 -1.17 -34.00
N LEU A 57 -3.66 0.16 -33.97
CA LEU A 57 -4.93 0.88 -34.15
C LEU A 57 -5.20 1.29 -35.60
N GLY A 58 -4.24 1.06 -36.52
CA GLY A 58 -4.32 1.57 -37.90
C GLY A 58 -4.28 3.09 -38.00
N ILE A 59 -3.70 3.78 -37.01
CA ILE A 59 -3.59 5.24 -36.97
C ILE A 59 -2.19 5.64 -37.45
N ASP A 60 -2.10 6.43 -38.52
CA ASP A 60 -0.83 6.99 -38.97
C ASP A 60 -0.62 8.40 -38.39
N ILE A 61 0.19 8.50 -37.34
CA ILE A 61 0.63 9.78 -36.79
C ILE A 61 1.98 10.24 -37.36
N SER A 62 2.56 9.58 -38.35
CA SER A 62 3.88 9.97 -38.90
C SER A 62 3.83 11.28 -39.68
N THR A 63 2.67 11.63 -40.23
CA THR A 63 2.43 12.90 -40.92
C THR A 63 1.95 13.99 -39.97
N ASP A 64 2.21 15.26 -40.30
CA ASP A 64 1.67 16.41 -39.53
C ASP A 64 0.14 16.36 -39.47
N ARG A 65 -0.49 16.01 -40.60
CA ARG A 65 -1.94 15.90 -40.72
C ARG A 65 -2.51 14.81 -39.80
N GLY A 66 -1.95 13.61 -39.85
CA GLY A 66 -2.40 12.49 -39.02
C GLY A 66 -2.17 12.72 -37.53
N TYR A 67 -1.03 13.33 -37.16
CA TYR A 67 -0.78 13.73 -35.77
C TYR A 67 -1.82 14.75 -35.27
N VAL A 68 -2.10 15.80 -36.05
CA VAL A 68 -3.08 16.82 -35.66
C VAL A 68 -4.48 16.23 -35.57
N GLU A 69 -4.93 15.45 -36.56
CA GLU A 69 -6.25 14.81 -36.51
C GLU A 69 -6.43 13.93 -35.27
N ASN A 70 -5.40 13.17 -34.89
CA ASN A 70 -5.41 12.34 -33.69
C ASN A 70 -5.62 13.17 -32.42
N ILE A 71 -4.76 14.19 -32.17
CA ILE A 71 -4.89 14.99 -30.95
C ILE A 71 -6.15 15.86 -30.96
N TYR A 72 -6.60 16.32 -32.13
CA TYR A 72 -7.83 17.11 -32.28
C TYR A 72 -9.06 16.29 -31.90
N LYS A 73 -9.13 15.05 -32.41
CA LYS A 73 -10.21 14.11 -32.06
C LYS A 73 -10.19 13.76 -30.58
N ASN A 74 -9.01 13.53 -30.00
CA ASN A 74 -8.90 13.12 -28.60
C ASN A 74 -9.24 14.24 -27.61
N ILE A 75 -8.87 15.49 -27.94
CA ILE A 75 -9.10 16.65 -27.06
C ILE A 75 -10.48 17.25 -27.27
N LEU A 76 -10.91 17.44 -28.52
CA LEU A 76 -12.12 18.20 -28.86
C LEU A 76 -13.27 17.31 -29.35
N GLY A 77 -13.03 16.02 -29.58
CA GLY A 77 -14.06 15.11 -30.13
C GLY A 77 -14.43 15.41 -31.58
N LYS A 78 -13.58 16.16 -32.31
CA LYS A 78 -13.84 16.63 -33.68
C LYS A 78 -12.90 15.99 -34.68
N ASP A 79 -13.41 15.65 -35.86
CA ASP A 79 -12.62 15.26 -37.02
C ASP A 79 -12.67 16.33 -38.14
N TYR A 80 -11.99 16.05 -39.26
CA TYR A 80 -11.90 17.02 -40.36
C TYR A 80 -13.23 17.39 -41.01
N SER A 81 -14.20 16.48 -40.99
CA SER A 81 -15.52 16.76 -41.55
C SER A 81 -16.29 17.80 -40.72
N GLN A 82 -15.94 17.91 -39.44
CA GLN A 82 -16.59 18.81 -38.48
C GLN A 82 -15.87 20.15 -38.37
N ASP A 83 -14.54 20.19 -38.51
CA ASP A 83 -13.75 21.42 -38.39
C ASP A 83 -12.49 21.43 -39.28
N PRO A 84 -12.67 21.61 -40.61
CA PRO A 84 -11.54 21.57 -41.52
C PRO A 84 -10.56 22.72 -41.32
N ASP A 85 -11.07 23.92 -41.06
CA ASP A 85 -10.26 25.12 -40.89
C ASP A 85 -9.42 25.07 -39.61
N GLY A 86 -10.01 24.61 -38.49
CA GLY A 86 -9.29 24.42 -37.23
C GLY A 86 -8.14 23.43 -37.39
N ILE A 87 -8.38 22.25 -37.96
CA ILE A 87 -7.31 21.25 -38.15
C ILE A 87 -6.24 21.77 -39.13
N ASN A 88 -6.61 22.45 -40.22
CA ASN A 88 -5.64 23.03 -41.15
C ASN A 88 -4.77 24.12 -40.49
N ALA A 89 -5.32 24.91 -39.58
CA ALA A 89 -4.56 25.89 -38.80
C ALA A 89 -3.49 25.22 -37.92
N TRP A 90 -3.82 24.11 -37.25
CA TRP A 90 -2.87 23.35 -36.43
C TRP A 90 -1.82 22.60 -37.26
N VAL A 91 -2.17 22.08 -38.44
CA VAL A 91 -1.19 21.55 -39.40
C VAL A 91 -0.23 22.65 -39.83
N ARG A 92 -0.74 23.85 -40.12
CA ARG A 92 0.09 25.00 -40.46
C ARG A 92 1.03 25.39 -39.31
N HIS A 93 0.60 25.26 -38.06
CA HIS A 93 1.44 25.51 -36.89
C HIS A 93 2.69 24.62 -36.88
N LEU A 94 2.56 23.33 -37.21
CA LEU A 94 3.70 22.40 -37.36
C LEU A 94 4.59 22.78 -38.55
N GLN A 95 4.00 23.07 -39.70
CA GLN A 95 4.73 23.45 -40.92
C GLN A 95 5.53 24.76 -40.79
N LEU A 96 5.21 25.59 -39.80
CA LEU A 96 5.97 26.78 -39.45
C LEU A 96 7.21 26.49 -38.57
N GLY A 97 7.49 25.21 -38.28
CA GLY A 97 8.69 24.75 -37.57
C GLY A 97 8.49 24.48 -36.08
N ASN A 98 7.26 24.55 -35.56
CA ASN A 98 6.98 24.21 -34.17
C ASN A 98 7.03 22.69 -33.95
N SER A 99 7.47 22.24 -32.77
CA SER A 99 7.48 20.82 -32.46
C SER A 99 6.05 20.28 -32.24
N ARG A 100 5.92 18.95 -32.26
CA ARG A 100 4.67 18.26 -31.93
C ARG A 100 4.23 18.53 -30.50
N GLY A 101 5.17 18.52 -29.56
CA GLY A 101 4.93 18.88 -28.17
C GLY A 101 4.47 20.33 -27.99
N ASP A 102 5.12 21.29 -28.66
CA ASP A 102 4.71 22.71 -28.60
C ASP A 102 3.31 22.92 -29.17
N THR A 103 3.00 22.24 -30.28
CA THR A 103 1.67 22.28 -30.90
C THR A 103 0.60 21.71 -29.98
N LEU A 104 0.88 20.59 -29.30
CA LEU A 104 -0.04 19.99 -28.33
C LEU A 104 -0.29 20.91 -27.14
N VAL A 105 0.76 21.49 -26.55
CA VAL A 105 0.62 22.44 -25.45
C VAL A 105 -0.21 23.65 -25.88
N LYS A 106 0.05 24.18 -27.08
CA LYS A 106 -0.73 25.31 -27.59
C LYS A 106 -2.20 24.95 -27.82
N LEU A 107 -2.47 23.74 -28.31
CA LEU A 107 -3.82 23.23 -28.46
C LEU A 107 -4.51 23.07 -27.10
N PHE A 108 -3.83 22.61 -26.05
CA PHE A 108 -4.40 22.59 -24.69
C PHE A 108 -4.76 23.99 -24.20
N GLU A 109 -3.87 24.97 -24.36
CA GLU A 109 -4.15 26.36 -23.97
C GLU A 109 -5.42 26.89 -24.64
N VAL A 110 -5.57 26.64 -25.95
CA VAL A 110 -6.75 27.07 -26.71
C VAL A 110 -7.99 26.28 -26.29
N ALA A 111 -7.92 24.95 -26.20
CA ALA A 111 -9.05 24.08 -25.87
C ALA A 111 -9.58 24.30 -24.43
N THR A 112 -8.73 24.76 -23.52
CA THR A 112 -9.09 25.02 -22.12
C THR A 112 -9.41 26.49 -21.82
N SER A 113 -9.36 27.37 -22.83
CA SER A 113 -9.72 28.79 -22.67
C SER A 113 -11.18 28.95 -22.21
N ALA A 114 -11.51 30.09 -21.60
CA ALA A 114 -12.88 30.36 -21.17
C ALA A 114 -13.85 30.39 -22.36
N GLU A 115 -13.40 30.94 -23.49
CA GLU A 115 -14.15 31.05 -24.72
C GLU A 115 -14.40 29.68 -25.36
N ALA A 116 -13.36 28.83 -25.44
CA ALA A 116 -13.50 27.48 -25.98
C ALA A 116 -14.43 26.60 -25.13
N ARG A 117 -14.29 26.67 -23.79
CA ARG A 117 -15.17 25.95 -22.86
C ARG A 117 -16.61 26.45 -22.90
N ALA A 118 -16.83 27.74 -23.11
CA ALA A 118 -18.17 28.30 -23.28
C ALA A 118 -18.78 27.90 -24.63
N ALA A 119 -17.97 27.79 -25.68
CA ALA A 119 -18.41 27.38 -27.01
C ALA A 119 -18.78 25.90 -27.10
N ASP A 120 -18.08 25.03 -26.35
CA ASP A 120 -18.32 23.59 -26.33
C ASP A 120 -18.14 22.98 -24.92
N PRO A 121 -19.10 23.23 -24.01
CA PRO A 121 -19.00 22.78 -22.62
C PRO A 121 -19.01 21.25 -22.50
N VAL A 122 -19.64 20.54 -23.44
CA VAL A 122 -19.70 19.07 -23.44
C VAL A 122 -18.34 18.47 -23.79
N ALA A 123 -17.67 18.96 -24.84
CA ALA A 123 -16.33 18.52 -25.19
C ALA A 123 -15.33 18.84 -24.06
N ALA A 124 -15.38 20.06 -23.53
CA ALA A 124 -14.54 20.48 -22.41
C ALA A 124 -14.70 19.58 -21.19
N GLN A 125 -15.94 19.30 -20.77
CA GLN A 125 -16.20 18.43 -19.62
C GLN A 125 -15.83 16.97 -19.91
N THR A 126 -16.03 16.49 -21.14
CA THR A 126 -15.60 15.14 -21.54
C THR A 126 -14.09 14.99 -21.42
N PHE A 127 -13.31 15.95 -21.91
CA PHE A 127 -11.84 15.91 -21.79
C PHE A 127 -11.38 16.00 -20.32
N ALA A 128 -12.04 16.84 -19.52
CA ALA A 128 -11.77 16.93 -18.08
C ALA A 128 -12.06 15.59 -17.36
N ASN A 129 -13.19 14.94 -17.65
CA ASN A 129 -13.53 13.64 -17.07
C ASN A 129 -12.57 12.54 -17.53
N LYS A 130 -12.17 12.52 -18.81
CA LYS A 130 -11.16 11.60 -19.35
C LYS A 130 -9.79 11.77 -18.67
N THR A 131 -9.43 13.01 -18.33
CA THR A 131 -8.20 13.29 -17.56
C THR A 131 -8.33 12.75 -16.14
N ALA A 132 -9.43 13.07 -15.45
CA ALA A 132 -9.64 12.66 -14.06
C ALA A 132 -9.74 11.13 -13.91
N ILE A 133 -10.41 10.43 -14.84
CA ILE A 133 -10.48 8.96 -14.82
C ILE A 133 -9.14 8.32 -15.17
N SER A 134 -8.29 8.97 -15.97
CA SER A 134 -6.94 8.50 -16.28
C SER A 134 -6.05 8.50 -15.03
N GLU A 135 -6.08 9.58 -14.25
CA GLU A 135 -5.38 9.64 -12.95
C GLU A 135 -5.92 8.57 -12.01
N TYR A 136 -7.25 8.38 -11.97
CA TYR A 136 -7.88 7.36 -11.14
C TYR A 136 -7.48 5.94 -11.54
N ALA A 137 -7.48 5.64 -12.84
CA ALA A 137 -7.06 4.34 -13.36
C ALA A 137 -5.62 4.01 -12.98
N ALA A 138 -4.70 4.97 -13.14
CA ALA A 138 -3.30 4.80 -12.76
C ALA A 138 -3.11 4.57 -11.26
N GLN A 139 -3.95 5.14 -10.40
CA GLN A 139 -3.91 4.89 -8.95
C GLN A 139 -4.38 3.49 -8.57
N LYS A 140 -5.25 2.87 -9.38
CA LYS A 140 -5.93 1.61 -9.04
C LYS A 140 -5.38 0.39 -9.76
N ILE A 141 -4.88 0.57 -10.98
CA ILE A 141 -4.42 -0.51 -11.85
C ILE A 141 -2.92 -0.32 -12.04
N ALA A 142 -2.13 -1.16 -11.34
CA ALA A 142 -0.68 -1.02 -11.30
C ALA A 142 -0.03 -1.23 -12.67
N ASP A 143 -0.42 -2.32 -13.35
CA ASP A 143 0.25 -2.80 -14.55
C ASP A 143 -0.73 -3.06 -15.70
N ILE A 144 -0.18 -3.14 -16.91
CA ILE A 144 -0.94 -3.57 -18.09
C ILE A 144 -0.93 -5.09 -18.14
N PRO A 145 -2.10 -5.75 -18.23
CA PRO A 145 -2.16 -7.19 -18.47
C PRO A 145 -1.41 -7.56 -19.74
N THR A 146 -0.70 -8.68 -19.73
CA THR A 146 -0.14 -9.28 -20.95
C THR A 146 -1.08 -10.34 -21.49
N ASP A 147 -1.20 -10.44 -22.81
CA ASP A 147 -1.84 -11.58 -23.44
C ASP A 147 -1.01 -12.88 -23.28
N GLU A 148 -1.54 -14.00 -23.78
CA GLU A 148 -0.89 -15.31 -23.71
C GLU A 148 0.50 -15.35 -24.38
N ASN A 149 0.84 -14.37 -25.22
CA ASN A 149 2.13 -14.25 -25.90
C ASN A 149 3.07 -13.23 -25.24
N GLY A 150 2.67 -12.64 -24.10
CA GLY A 150 3.45 -11.62 -23.39
C GLY A 150 3.33 -10.21 -23.99
N ALA A 151 2.43 -9.97 -24.94
CA ALA A 151 2.19 -8.63 -25.48
C ALA A 151 1.23 -7.84 -24.57
N TYR A 152 1.49 -6.55 -24.40
CA TYR A 152 0.64 -5.69 -23.56
C TYR A 152 -0.78 -5.53 -24.15
N ASP A 153 -1.80 -5.86 -23.37
CA ASP A 153 -3.20 -5.65 -23.69
C ASP A 153 -3.69 -4.29 -23.17
N PHE A 154 -3.75 -3.32 -24.07
CA PHE A 154 -4.22 -1.97 -23.80
C PHE A 154 -5.76 -1.82 -23.82
N SER A 155 -6.50 -2.88 -24.15
CA SER A 155 -7.94 -2.82 -24.44
C SER A 155 -8.77 -2.27 -23.27
N LEU A 156 -8.43 -2.65 -22.04
CA LEU A 156 -9.07 -2.14 -20.83
C LEU A 156 -8.94 -0.61 -20.73
N PHE A 157 -7.73 -0.11 -20.86
CA PHE A 157 -7.45 1.31 -20.69
C PHE A 157 -7.99 2.16 -21.84
N GLN A 158 -8.07 1.59 -23.04
CA GLN A 158 -8.73 2.24 -24.18
C GLN A 158 -10.24 2.31 -23.94
N ARG A 159 -10.82 1.24 -23.41
CA ARG A 159 -12.26 1.17 -23.08
C ARG A 159 -12.65 2.17 -22.02
N ILE A 160 -11.85 2.34 -20.96
CA ILE A 160 -12.07 3.36 -19.92
C ILE A 160 -12.25 4.74 -20.56
N ILE A 161 -11.35 5.14 -21.46
CA ILE A 161 -11.44 6.45 -22.13
C ILE A 161 -12.57 6.51 -23.14
N ALA A 162 -12.77 5.46 -23.94
CA ALA A 162 -13.83 5.41 -24.94
C ALA A 162 -15.23 5.50 -24.31
N GLN A 163 -15.43 4.95 -23.11
CA GLN A 163 -16.70 4.95 -22.39
C GLN A 163 -16.91 6.20 -21.52
N THR A 164 -15.87 7.01 -21.29
CA THR A 164 -15.98 8.23 -20.48
C THR A 164 -16.55 9.40 -21.28
N ASN A 165 -17.59 10.04 -20.74
CA ASN A 165 -18.27 11.20 -21.30
C ASN A 165 -18.38 12.34 -20.27
N ASN A 166 -19.14 13.40 -20.58
CA ASN A 166 -19.28 14.58 -19.74
C ASN A 166 -20.05 14.36 -18.42
N THR A 167 -20.75 13.25 -18.22
CA THR A 167 -21.62 13.04 -17.05
C THR A 167 -21.31 11.80 -16.22
N ASN A 168 -20.48 10.85 -16.69
CA ASN A 168 -20.36 9.53 -16.07
C ASN A 168 -19.06 9.28 -15.28
N LEU A 169 -18.37 10.33 -14.82
CA LEU A 169 -17.08 10.19 -14.13
C LEU A 169 -17.18 9.26 -12.90
N ASP A 170 -18.21 9.43 -12.08
CA ASP A 170 -18.38 8.62 -10.86
C ASP A 170 -18.72 7.15 -11.19
N GLU A 171 -19.52 6.92 -12.23
CA GLU A 171 -19.83 5.57 -12.72
C GLU A 171 -18.58 4.87 -13.25
N GLN A 172 -17.72 5.59 -13.97
CA GLN A 172 -16.44 5.06 -14.47
C GLN A 172 -15.48 4.74 -13.33
N LYS A 173 -15.40 5.59 -12.30
CA LYS A 173 -14.61 5.30 -11.09
C LYS A 173 -15.11 4.04 -10.39
N ALA A 174 -16.43 3.90 -10.23
CA ALA A 174 -17.02 2.71 -9.65
C ALA A 174 -16.75 1.44 -10.48
N ALA A 175 -16.76 1.55 -11.81
CA ALA A 175 -16.41 0.43 -12.69
C ALA A 175 -14.93 -0.01 -12.55
N ILE A 176 -14.01 0.95 -12.39
CA ILE A 176 -12.59 0.66 -12.10
C ILE A 176 -12.45 0.00 -10.72
N ASP A 177 -13.12 0.53 -9.69
CA ASP A 177 -13.09 -0.07 -8.35
C ASP A 177 -13.61 -1.51 -8.35
N ALA A 178 -14.71 -1.78 -9.07
CA ALA A 178 -15.25 -3.13 -9.22
C ALA A 178 -14.28 -4.08 -9.94
N LEU A 179 -13.46 -3.57 -10.86
CA LEU A 179 -12.48 -4.38 -11.58
C LEU A 179 -11.36 -4.89 -10.67
N VAL A 180 -10.90 -4.04 -9.75
CA VAL A 180 -9.79 -4.33 -8.82
C VAL A 180 -10.27 -4.78 -7.45
N ALA A 181 -11.58 -4.83 -7.22
CA ALA A 181 -12.17 -5.29 -5.99
C ALA A 181 -11.72 -6.72 -5.68
N PRO A 182 -11.39 -7.04 -4.42
CA PRO A 182 -11.01 -8.39 -4.06
C PRO A 182 -12.14 -9.39 -4.30
N THR A 183 -11.79 -10.59 -4.75
CA THR A 183 -12.75 -11.70 -4.81
C THR A 183 -12.98 -12.21 -3.38
N VAL A 184 -14.25 -12.32 -2.96
CA VAL A 184 -14.58 -12.71 -1.58
C VAL A 184 -14.97 -14.18 -1.52
N HIS A 185 -14.28 -14.94 -0.65
CA HIS A 185 -14.56 -16.33 -0.32
C HIS A 185 -14.99 -16.43 1.14
N ASN A 186 -16.23 -16.87 1.39
CA ASN A 186 -16.69 -17.16 2.75
C ASN A 186 -16.52 -18.65 3.01
N LEU A 187 -15.66 -18.98 3.98
CA LEU A 187 -15.43 -20.36 4.39
C LEU A 187 -16.68 -20.93 5.05
N SER A 188 -16.86 -22.23 4.92
CA SER A 188 -18.04 -22.94 5.42
C SER A 188 -17.71 -23.87 6.58
N SER A 189 -18.74 -24.37 7.27
CA SER A 189 -18.57 -25.42 8.29
C SER A 189 -18.09 -26.75 7.70
N ASP A 190 -18.34 -26.98 6.41
CA ASP A 190 -17.86 -28.17 5.68
C ASP A 190 -16.37 -28.05 5.35
N ALA A 191 -15.75 -29.14 4.86
CA ALA A 191 -14.34 -29.12 4.49
C ALA A 191 -14.09 -28.09 3.37
N ASN A 192 -13.16 -27.15 3.60
CA ASN A 192 -12.83 -26.14 2.62
C ASN A 192 -11.63 -26.59 1.76
N ASN A 193 -11.79 -26.55 0.45
CA ASN A 193 -10.72 -26.69 -0.53
C ASN A 193 -10.89 -25.58 -1.57
N VAL A 194 -10.40 -24.39 -1.24
CA VAL A 194 -10.71 -23.14 -1.94
C VAL A 194 -9.44 -22.62 -2.60
N SER A 195 -9.57 -22.25 -3.87
CA SER A 195 -8.53 -21.55 -4.63
C SER A 195 -9.04 -20.15 -4.95
N GLY A 196 -8.20 -19.15 -4.69
CA GLY A 196 -8.37 -17.77 -5.14
C GLY A 196 -8.11 -17.61 -6.64
N THR A 197 -7.90 -16.37 -7.03
CA THR A 197 -7.73 -15.89 -8.40
C THR A 197 -6.36 -15.24 -8.58
N ASP A 198 -6.08 -14.64 -9.74
CA ASP A 198 -4.86 -13.81 -9.90
C ASP A 198 -5.06 -12.36 -9.40
N LYS A 199 -6.21 -12.06 -8.81
CA LYS A 199 -6.51 -10.78 -8.14
C LYS A 199 -6.35 -10.96 -6.64
N ALA A 200 -6.36 -9.86 -5.88
CA ALA A 200 -6.51 -9.98 -4.43
C ALA A 200 -7.78 -10.77 -4.08
N ASP A 201 -7.66 -11.71 -3.16
CA ASP A 201 -8.73 -12.53 -2.63
C ASP A 201 -8.88 -12.30 -1.12
N LEU A 202 -10.12 -12.33 -0.63
CA LEU A 202 -10.47 -12.22 0.78
C LEU A 202 -11.17 -13.50 1.24
N PHE A 203 -10.48 -14.27 2.07
CA PHE A 203 -11.01 -15.48 2.71
C PHE A 203 -11.52 -15.14 4.11
N ASN A 204 -12.82 -15.22 4.32
CA ASN A 204 -13.44 -14.94 5.62
C ASN A 204 -13.80 -16.25 6.32
N GLY A 205 -13.37 -16.40 7.56
CA GLY A 205 -13.72 -17.54 8.39
C GLY A 205 -13.78 -17.22 9.87
N ALA A 206 -14.10 -18.24 10.66
CA ALA A 206 -14.12 -18.18 12.10
C ALA A 206 -13.54 -19.45 12.72
N VAL A 207 -12.80 -19.28 13.80
CA VAL A 207 -12.30 -20.37 14.64
C VAL A 207 -13.16 -20.44 15.89
N SER A 208 -13.92 -21.52 16.05
CA SER A 208 -14.81 -21.71 17.20
C SER A 208 -14.86 -23.17 17.65
N ALA A 209 -15.17 -23.39 18.93
CA ALA A 209 -15.52 -24.71 19.43
C ALA A 209 -16.97 -25.12 19.07
N THR A 210 -17.79 -24.15 18.61
CA THR A 210 -19.19 -24.39 18.23
C THR A 210 -19.26 -24.83 16.77
N VAL A 211 -19.81 -26.02 16.51
CA VAL A 211 -19.84 -26.68 15.18
C VAL A 211 -20.44 -25.79 14.08
N ASN A 212 -21.50 -25.02 14.36
CA ASN A 212 -22.17 -24.18 13.37
C ASN A 212 -21.57 -22.75 13.28
N GLN A 213 -20.51 -22.47 14.03
CA GLN A 213 -19.80 -21.18 14.01
C GLN A 213 -18.41 -21.35 13.42
N THR A 214 -17.76 -22.50 13.61
CA THR A 214 -16.43 -22.74 13.08
C THR A 214 -16.48 -22.96 11.58
N THR A 215 -15.74 -22.17 10.84
CA THR A 215 -15.62 -22.28 9.38
C THR A 215 -14.18 -22.41 8.92
N PHE A 216 -13.19 -22.03 9.74
CA PHE A 216 -11.79 -22.34 9.52
C PHE A 216 -11.36 -23.49 10.44
N LYS A 217 -10.88 -24.59 9.86
CA LYS A 217 -10.59 -25.86 10.54
C LYS A 217 -9.18 -26.34 10.19
N ASP A 218 -8.66 -27.24 11.00
CA ASP A 218 -7.32 -27.79 10.83
C ASP A 218 -7.13 -28.60 9.53
N THR A 219 -8.21 -29.04 8.89
CA THR A 219 -8.18 -29.78 7.62
C THR A 219 -8.33 -28.91 6.37
N ASP A 220 -8.49 -27.60 6.51
CA ASP A 220 -8.81 -26.74 5.38
C ASP A 220 -7.60 -26.56 4.45
N LYS A 221 -7.90 -26.45 3.16
CA LYS A 221 -6.94 -26.18 2.09
C LYS A 221 -7.32 -24.86 1.42
N ILE A 222 -6.45 -23.88 1.50
CA ILE A 222 -6.65 -22.55 0.91
C ILE A 222 -5.40 -22.17 0.13
N ASP A 223 -5.59 -21.73 -1.10
CA ASP A 223 -4.52 -21.24 -1.97
C ASP A 223 -4.97 -19.90 -2.52
N GLY A 224 -4.35 -18.79 -2.10
CA GLY A 224 -4.72 -17.44 -2.57
C GLY A 224 -4.44 -17.23 -4.07
N LYS A 225 -3.51 -18.00 -4.63
CA LYS A 225 -2.96 -17.86 -6.00
C LYS A 225 -2.13 -16.60 -6.15
N GLY A 226 -2.55 -15.66 -7.00
CA GLY A 226 -1.79 -14.47 -7.32
C GLY A 226 -2.56 -13.24 -6.85
N GLY A 227 -1.87 -12.20 -6.41
CA GLY A 227 -2.54 -11.05 -5.81
C GLY A 227 -1.91 -10.73 -4.47
N ASN A 228 -2.61 -9.91 -3.69
CA ASN A 228 -2.26 -9.65 -2.29
C ASN A 228 -3.43 -10.10 -1.44
N ASP A 229 -3.36 -11.34 -0.99
CA ASP A 229 -4.47 -12.09 -0.47
C ASP A 229 -4.58 -11.94 1.04
N THR A 230 -5.82 -12.05 1.54
CA THR A 230 -6.13 -11.85 2.96
C THR A 230 -6.94 -13.01 3.51
N LEU A 231 -6.44 -13.64 4.56
CA LEU A 231 -7.21 -14.53 5.43
C LEU A 231 -7.69 -13.75 6.66
N ASN A 232 -9.00 -13.55 6.78
CA ASN A 232 -9.65 -12.83 7.86
C ASN A 232 -10.41 -13.81 8.76
N LEU A 233 -10.02 -13.89 10.03
CA LEU A 233 -10.55 -14.84 11.00
C LEU A 233 -11.11 -14.17 12.26
N ASP A 234 -12.36 -14.49 12.56
CA ASP A 234 -12.96 -14.24 13.86
C ASP A 234 -12.59 -15.36 14.84
N MET A 235 -11.95 -15.00 15.95
CA MET A 235 -11.39 -15.93 16.93
C MET A 235 -12.29 -16.02 18.18
N TYR A 236 -12.90 -17.18 18.39
CA TYR A 236 -13.69 -17.50 19.60
C TYR A 236 -13.01 -18.53 20.50
N THR A 237 -11.95 -19.18 20.01
CA THR A 237 -11.14 -20.15 20.77
C THR A 237 -9.73 -20.19 20.19
N ASN A 238 -8.83 -20.94 20.84
CA ASN A 238 -7.46 -21.14 20.34
C ASN A 238 -7.47 -21.93 19.03
N PHE A 239 -6.59 -21.56 18.09
CA PHE A 239 -6.30 -22.34 16.90
C PHE A 239 -4.96 -23.06 17.05
N TYR A 240 -4.96 -24.39 16.95
CA TYR A 240 -3.77 -25.22 17.18
C TYR A 240 -2.94 -25.50 15.91
N GLY A 241 -3.30 -24.86 14.80
CA GLY A 241 -2.62 -25.01 13.50
C GLY A 241 -3.29 -26.05 12.62
N LEU A 242 -3.05 -25.96 11.31
CA LEU A 242 -3.59 -26.89 10.32
C LEU A 242 -2.93 -28.27 10.45
N ALA A 243 -3.63 -29.38 10.34
CA ALA A 243 -3.06 -30.72 10.45
C ALA A 243 -1.95 -30.95 9.41
N THR A 244 -0.76 -31.42 9.83
CA THR A 244 0.43 -31.51 8.97
C THR A 244 0.25 -32.34 7.70
N ASP A 245 -0.68 -33.30 7.72
CA ASP A 245 -0.94 -34.25 6.65
C ASP A 245 -2.14 -33.89 5.77
N ARG A 246 -2.95 -32.90 6.17
CA ARG A 246 -4.28 -32.68 5.59
C ARG A 246 -4.66 -31.21 5.36
N GLY A 247 -4.13 -30.27 6.13
CA GLY A 247 -4.42 -28.84 5.98
C GLY A 247 -3.20 -28.05 5.50
N GLU A 248 -3.45 -27.07 4.63
CA GLU A 248 -2.45 -26.18 4.04
C GLU A 248 -3.09 -24.85 3.68
N VAL A 249 -2.47 -23.74 4.08
CA VAL A 249 -2.80 -22.41 3.58
C VAL A 249 -1.54 -21.82 2.96
N LYS A 250 -1.61 -21.35 1.72
CA LYS A 250 -0.47 -20.78 0.99
C LYS A 250 -0.88 -19.61 0.12
N ASN A 251 0.10 -18.82 -0.30
CA ASN A 251 -0.15 -17.57 -1.04
C ASN A 251 -1.16 -16.69 -0.29
N ILE A 252 -0.95 -16.49 1.02
CA ILE A 252 -1.75 -15.58 1.83
C ILE A 252 -0.78 -14.59 2.47
N GLU A 253 -0.72 -13.38 1.90
CA GLU A 253 0.21 -12.36 2.37
C GLU A 253 -0.26 -11.71 3.68
N ASN A 254 -1.57 -11.68 3.92
CA ASN A 254 -2.17 -10.96 5.04
C ASN A 254 -3.04 -11.88 5.90
N LEU A 255 -2.64 -12.09 7.16
CA LEU A 255 -3.49 -12.70 8.17
C LEU A 255 -4.12 -11.60 9.04
N LYS A 256 -5.46 -11.60 9.14
CA LYS A 256 -6.19 -10.70 10.04
C LYS A 256 -6.98 -11.51 11.07
N LEU A 257 -6.78 -11.19 12.34
CA LEU A 257 -7.40 -11.88 13.47
C LEU A 257 -8.19 -10.89 14.33
N THR A 258 -9.43 -11.23 14.66
CA THR A 258 -10.28 -10.47 15.59
C THR A 258 -10.60 -11.33 16.82
N ASN A 259 -10.20 -10.91 18.02
CA ASN A 259 -10.56 -11.62 19.25
C ASN A 259 -11.98 -11.28 19.69
N HIS A 260 -12.86 -12.29 19.71
CA HIS A 260 -14.26 -12.15 20.16
C HIS A 260 -14.48 -12.66 21.58
N THR A 261 -13.42 -12.81 22.38
CA THR A 261 -13.50 -13.28 23.76
C THR A 261 -12.85 -12.30 24.72
N SER A 262 -13.31 -12.32 25.98
CA SER A 262 -12.63 -11.61 27.07
C SER A 262 -11.38 -12.32 27.58
N GLY A 263 -10.93 -13.39 26.89
CA GLY A 263 -9.72 -14.14 27.20
C GLY A 263 -8.60 -13.84 26.21
N HIS A 264 -7.37 -14.11 26.62
CA HIS A 264 -6.21 -14.10 25.73
C HIS A 264 -6.18 -15.42 24.95
N LEU A 265 -6.22 -15.37 23.62
CA LEU A 265 -6.21 -16.58 22.78
C LEU A 265 -4.85 -16.74 22.08
N THR A 266 -4.61 -17.94 21.55
CA THR A 266 -3.45 -18.27 20.74
C THR A 266 -3.87 -18.72 19.35
N PHE A 267 -3.18 -18.22 18.34
CA PHE A 267 -3.25 -18.67 16.96
C PHE A 267 -1.92 -19.28 16.54
N ASN A 268 -1.93 -20.58 16.23
CA ASN A 268 -0.78 -21.28 15.70
C ASN A 268 -0.81 -21.28 14.17
N ALA A 269 0.16 -20.60 13.55
CA ALA A 269 0.28 -20.44 12.11
C ALA A 269 0.98 -21.61 11.39
N ARG A 270 1.11 -22.77 12.03
CA ARG A 270 1.68 -23.97 11.43
C ARG A 270 0.93 -24.35 10.13
N ASN A 271 1.71 -24.58 9.06
CA ASN A 271 1.26 -24.82 7.67
C ASN A 271 0.50 -23.64 7.03
N ILE A 272 0.80 -22.41 7.46
CA ILE A 272 0.35 -21.19 6.81
C ILE A 272 1.58 -20.50 6.23
N HIS A 273 1.65 -20.47 4.92
CA HIS A 273 2.83 -20.04 4.16
C HIS A 273 2.70 -18.60 3.65
N ASP A 274 3.83 -18.00 3.30
CA ASP A 274 3.94 -16.74 2.55
C ASP A 274 3.39 -15.46 3.24
N MET A 275 3.01 -15.54 4.51
CA MET A 275 2.56 -14.37 5.26
C MET A 275 3.63 -13.27 5.29
N GLN A 276 3.21 -12.06 4.96
CA GLN A 276 4.01 -10.84 5.05
C GLN A 276 3.52 -9.93 6.17
N THR A 277 2.22 -9.98 6.48
CA THR A 277 1.57 -9.15 7.50
C THR A 277 0.65 -9.97 8.38
N ILE A 278 0.72 -9.72 9.68
CA ILE A 278 -0.25 -10.21 10.66
C ILE A 278 -0.90 -9.02 11.36
N SER A 279 -2.22 -8.94 11.29
CA SER A 279 -3.02 -7.87 11.89
C SER A 279 -3.92 -8.42 12.99
N ILE A 280 -3.90 -7.78 14.15
CA ILE A 280 -4.76 -8.13 15.30
C ILE A 280 -5.65 -6.92 15.60
N ASP A 281 -6.96 -7.16 15.59
CA ASP A 281 -7.98 -6.15 15.85
C ASP A 281 -8.69 -6.43 17.19
N GLY A 282 -8.49 -5.51 18.14
CA GLY A 282 -9.10 -5.53 19.46
C GLY A 282 -10.42 -4.77 19.57
N SER A 283 -11.06 -4.42 18.45
CA SER A 283 -12.30 -3.61 18.44
C SER A 283 -13.48 -4.29 19.17
N THR A 284 -13.55 -5.63 19.17
CA THR A 284 -14.57 -6.37 19.93
C THR A 284 -14.10 -6.56 21.38
N TYR A 285 -12.95 -7.19 21.57
CA TYR A 285 -12.28 -7.31 22.86
C TYR A 285 -10.83 -6.91 22.74
N LYS A 286 -10.37 -6.08 23.68
CA LYS A 286 -9.05 -5.45 23.60
C LYS A 286 -7.89 -6.34 24.02
N TYR A 287 -8.18 -7.57 24.47
CA TYR A 287 -7.19 -8.58 24.77
C TYR A 287 -6.53 -9.01 23.46
N GLY A 288 -5.20 -8.89 23.40
CA GLY A 288 -4.43 -9.32 22.24
C GLY A 288 -4.53 -10.82 21.96
N LEU A 289 -3.73 -11.27 21.01
CA LEU A 289 -3.57 -12.66 20.64
C LEU A 289 -2.10 -13.03 20.67
N ASP A 290 -1.81 -14.25 21.09
CA ASP A 290 -0.50 -14.84 20.82
C ASP A 290 -0.49 -15.47 19.44
N ILE A 291 0.59 -15.27 18.69
CA ILE A 291 0.83 -15.88 17.41
C ILE A 291 2.08 -16.72 17.53
N ILE A 292 1.99 -17.99 17.14
CA ILE A 292 3.10 -18.93 17.19
C ILE A 292 3.32 -19.61 15.85
N ASN A 293 4.58 -19.93 15.53
CA ASN A 293 5.02 -20.60 14.31
C ASN A 293 4.76 -19.91 12.96
N PRO A 294 4.75 -18.57 12.80
CA PRO A 294 4.99 -18.02 11.46
C PRO A 294 6.38 -18.44 10.98
N GLU A 295 6.46 -18.90 9.73
CA GLU A 295 7.70 -19.39 9.12
C GLU A 295 8.54 -18.29 8.44
N ASN A 296 7.93 -17.12 8.23
CA ASN A 296 8.59 -15.96 7.63
C ASN A 296 8.43 -14.75 8.56
N LYS A 297 9.36 -13.80 8.43
CA LYS A 297 9.28 -12.51 9.11
C LYS A 297 8.07 -11.73 8.60
N VAL A 298 7.27 -11.19 9.52
CA VAL A 298 6.05 -10.47 9.19
C VAL A 298 6.06 -9.06 9.76
N LYS A 299 5.36 -8.13 9.14
CA LYS A 299 4.94 -6.89 9.78
C LYS A 299 3.78 -7.18 10.74
N LEU A 300 3.91 -6.75 12.00
CA LEU A 300 2.85 -6.90 13.00
C LEU A 300 2.02 -5.62 13.08
N ASN A 301 0.72 -5.69 12.83
CA ASN A 301 -0.20 -4.57 12.98
C ASN A 301 -1.14 -4.81 14.16
N LEU A 302 -1.17 -3.85 15.09
CA LEU A 302 -1.99 -3.91 16.29
C LEU A 302 -2.97 -2.74 16.28
N LYS A 303 -4.26 -3.05 16.37
CA LYS A 303 -5.33 -2.05 16.39
C LYS A 303 -6.24 -2.25 17.59
N ASN A 304 -6.53 -1.17 18.32
CA ASN A 304 -7.46 -1.16 19.45
C ASN A 304 -7.10 -2.17 20.57
N ILE A 305 -5.81 -2.43 20.76
CA ILE A 305 -5.31 -3.35 21.79
C ILE A 305 -5.07 -2.60 23.10
N ASP A 306 -5.57 -3.14 24.21
CA ASP A 306 -5.40 -2.56 25.54
C ASP A 306 -5.03 -3.65 26.54
N LEU A 307 -3.73 -3.90 26.66
CA LEU A 307 -3.16 -4.86 27.60
C LEU A 307 -3.00 -4.26 29.01
N SER A 308 -3.48 -3.04 29.27
CA SER A 308 -3.48 -2.47 30.62
C SER A 308 -4.62 -3.00 31.50
N GLN A 309 -5.57 -3.74 30.91
CA GLN A 309 -6.74 -4.25 31.60
C GLN A 309 -6.41 -5.44 32.51
N THR A 310 -7.18 -5.58 33.59
CA THR A 310 -7.05 -6.70 34.52
C THR A 310 -7.23 -8.04 33.79
N GLY A 311 -6.25 -8.93 33.92
CA GLY A 311 -6.26 -10.25 33.27
C GLY A 311 -5.64 -10.27 31.86
N ALA A 312 -5.23 -9.12 31.32
CA ALA A 312 -4.46 -9.08 30.10
C ALA A 312 -3.03 -9.60 30.34
N GLN A 313 -2.46 -10.19 29.29
CA GLN A 313 -1.12 -10.74 29.30
C GLN A 313 -0.25 -10.02 28.26
N ASN A 314 1.04 -10.36 28.24
CA ASN A 314 1.90 -9.96 27.13
C ASN A 314 1.35 -10.50 25.82
N LEU A 315 1.44 -9.70 24.76
CA LEU A 315 1.18 -10.15 23.41
C LEU A 315 2.45 -10.82 22.89
N ARG A 316 2.36 -12.05 22.37
CA ARG A 316 3.52 -12.80 21.90
C ARG A 316 3.45 -13.05 20.39
N LEU A 317 4.55 -12.78 19.70
CA LEU A 317 4.82 -13.23 18.34
C LEU A 317 6.05 -14.13 18.40
N ILE A 318 5.81 -15.43 18.29
CA ILE A 318 6.85 -16.45 18.42
C ILE A 318 7.00 -17.12 17.05
N TYR A 319 8.02 -16.70 16.31
CA TYR A 319 8.37 -17.27 15.01
C TYR A 319 8.83 -18.72 15.12
N ASN A 320 8.77 -19.44 14.00
CA ASN A 320 9.46 -20.72 13.85
C ASN A 320 10.99 -20.53 13.97
N THR A 321 11.75 -21.62 14.03
CA THR A 321 13.22 -21.55 14.13
C THR A 321 13.81 -20.79 12.95
N ASP A 322 14.98 -20.21 13.16
CA ASP A 322 15.83 -19.57 12.15
C ASP A 322 15.32 -18.25 11.54
N VAL A 323 14.06 -17.85 11.79
CA VAL A 323 13.49 -16.59 11.28
C VAL A 323 14.23 -15.35 11.79
N LEU A 324 14.79 -15.42 13.01
CA LEU A 324 15.55 -14.36 13.66
C LEU A 324 16.98 -14.81 14.03
N ALA A 325 17.57 -15.73 13.24
CA ALA A 325 18.92 -16.25 13.54
C ALA A 325 20.07 -15.29 13.17
N GLY A 326 19.76 -14.12 12.62
CA GLY A 326 20.73 -13.07 12.36
C GLY A 326 21.22 -12.42 13.65
N SER A 327 22.16 -11.48 13.51
CA SER A 327 22.70 -10.72 14.64
C SER A 327 22.19 -9.28 14.72
N ASN A 328 21.33 -8.89 13.78
CA ASN A 328 20.78 -7.55 13.60
C ASN A 328 19.34 -7.66 13.08
N ASP A 329 18.56 -8.55 13.68
CA ASP A 329 17.18 -8.76 13.26
C ASP A 329 16.32 -7.59 13.68
N ASP A 330 15.65 -6.99 12.68
CA ASP A 330 14.67 -5.94 12.92
C ASP A 330 13.24 -6.49 13.07
N GLN A 331 12.30 -5.69 13.55
CA GLN A 331 10.89 -6.04 13.54
C GLN A 331 10.07 -4.77 13.35
N GLU A 332 9.19 -4.74 12.34
CA GLU A 332 8.23 -3.64 12.17
C GLU A 332 6.93 -3.94 12.93
N VAL A 333 6.53 -3.02 13.81
CA VAL A 333 5.26 -3.04 14.54
C VAL A 333 4.48 -1.77 14.26
N THR A 334 3.31 -1.90 13.68
CA THR A 334 2.36 -0.80 13.51
C THR A 334 1.36 -0.79 14.65
N VAL A 335 1.11 0.39 15.22
CA VAL A 335 0.20 0.59 16.34
C VAL A 335 -0.86 1.65 16.00
N ASP A 336 -2.12 1.29 16.26
CA ASP A 336 -3.29 2.16 16.15
C ASP A 336 -4.13 2.01 17.42
N ASN A 337 -4.11 3.04 18.27
CA ASN A 337 -4.79 3.04 19.58
C ASN A 337 -4.39 1.85 20.47
N VAL A 338 -3.08 1.64 20.65
CA VAL A 338 -2.52 0.52 21.43
C VAL A 338 -2.00 0.97 22.79
N LYS A 339 -2.37 0.26 23.86
CA LYS A 339 -1.89 0.49 25.23
C LYS A 339 -1.39 -0.82 25.83
N THR A 340 -0.14 -0.86 26.29
CA THR A 340 0.41 -2.11 26.87
C THR A 340 0.32 -2.13 28.40
N GLY A 341 0.25 -0.98 29.07
CA GLY A 341 0.14 -0.93 30.55
C GLY A 341 1.33 -1.62 31.23
N ASN A 342 1.10 -2.57 32.13
CA ASN A 342 2.20 -3.34 32.74
C ASN A 342 2.65 -4.53 31.89
N ASN A 343 1.93 -4.84 30.81
CA ASN A 343 2.28 -5.87 29.84
C ASN A 343 3.15 -5.29 28.73
N LYS A 344 3.71 -6.16 27.90
CA LYS A 344 4.61 -5.81 26.79
C LYS A 344 4.27 -6.60 25.52
N ILE A 345 4.86 -6.17 24.42
CA ILE A 345 4.89 -6.94 23.16
C ILE A 345 6.18 -7.76 23.15
N ASN A 346 6.06 -9.08 23.03
CA ASN A 346 7.18 -10.01 23.05
C ASN A 346 7.37 -10.65 21.68
N ILE A 347 8.54 -10.50 21.08
CA ILE A 347 8.86 -11.00 19.73
C ILE A 347 10.12 -11.82 19.79
N THR A 348 10.05 -13.10 19.41
CA THR A 348 11.15 -14.06 19.52
C THR A 348 10.88 -15.26 18.60
N THR A 349 11.72 -16.30 18.64
CA THR A 349 11.47 -17.59 18.01
C THR A 349 11.23 -18.69 19.05
N VAL A 350 10.74 -19.85 18.61
CA VAL A 350 10.58 -21.05 19.45
C VAL A 350 11.91 -21.56 20.06
N ASN A 351 13.06 -21.27 19.42
CA ASN A 351 14.40 -21.56 19.94
C ASN A 351 15.05 -20.38 20.66
N ASN A 352 14.27 -19.33 20.95
CA ASN A 352 14.68 -18.15 21.71
C ASN A 352 15.72 -17.24 21.03
N ASP A 353 15.75 -17.25 19.70
CA ASP A 353 16.42 -16.20 18.94
C ASP A 353 15.69 -14.87 19.13
N LYS A 354 16.44 -13.78 18.95
CA LYS A 354 16.10 -12.47 19.50
C LYS A 354 15.94 -11.42 18.41
N VAL A 355 15.29 -10.33 18.76
CA VAL A 355 15.23 -9.11 17.95
C VAL A 355 16.21 -8.09 18.52
N GLU A 356 17.01 -7.45 17.66
CA GLU A 356 17.92 -6.37 18.03
C GLU A 356 17.38 -4.98 17.70
N ALA A 357 16.49 -4.87 16.72
CA ALA A 357 15.92 -3.60 16.29
C ALA A 357 14.39 -3.64 16.18
N VAL A 358 13.70 -2.61 16.66
CA VAL A 358 12.24 -2.49 16.49
C VAL A 358 11.93 -1.19 15.77
N THR A 359 11.19 -1.28 14.67
CA THR A 359 10.62 -0.12 13.98
C THR A 359 9.15 -0.01 14.35
N ILE A 360 8.75 1.15 14.87
CA ILE A 360 7.40 1.43 15.32
C ILE A 360 6.76 2.42 14.36
N ASN A 361 5.58 2.07 13.85
CA ASN A 361 4.77 2.94 13.02
C ASN A 361 3.49 3.31 13.75
N ALA A 362 3.44 4.50 14.35
CA ALA A 362 2.26 4.99 15.06
C ALA A 362 1.30 5.68 14.07
N LEU A 363 0.21 5.01 13.69
CA LEU A 363 -0.68 5.49 12.62
C LEU A 363 -1.79 6.41 13.12
N SER A 364 -2.55 5.93 14.12
CA SER A 364 -3.77 6.58 14.61
C SER A 364 -3.95 6.38 16.11
N GLY A 365 -4.89 7.13 16.69
CA GLY A 365 -5.21 7.07 18.12
C GLY A 365 -4.08 7.56 19.03
N VAL A 366 -4.18 7.21 20.31
CA VAL A 366 -3.12 7.47 21.30
C VAL A 366 -2.45 6.14 21.65
N ASN A 367 -1.15 6.05 21.40
CA ASN A 367 -0.38 4.84 21.62
C ASN A 367 0.50 4.98 22.88
N LYS A 368 0.45 4.00 23.78
CA LYS A 368 1.23 3.96 25.02
C LYS A 368 1.89 2.60 25.19
N LEU A 369 3.18 2.53 24.87
CA LEU A 369 3.98 1.31 24.86
C LEU A 369 4.98 1.34 26.01
N THR A 370 4.83 0.46 26.98
CA THR A 370 5.75 0.31 28.13
C THR A 370 6.95 -0.59 27.82
N GLY A 371 7.11 -0.98 26.56
CA GLY A 371 8.33 -1.57 26.02
C GLY A 371 8.08 -2.89 25.28
N PHE A 372 9.17 -3.45 24.81
CA PHE A 372 9.24 -4.71 24.09
C PHE A 372 10.05 -5.73 24.90
N ILE A 373 9.77 -7.00 24.71
CA ILE A 373 10.57 -8.15 25.19
C ILE A 373 10.99 -8.94 23.96
N SER A 374 12.13 -9.60 24.05
CA SER A 374 12.45 -10.67 23.11
C SER A 374 12.86 -11.88 23.94
N ASP A 375 11.89 -12.72 24.32
CA ASP A 375 12.20 -13.91 25.12
C ASP A 375 11.11 -14.98 25.14
N HIS A 376 11.47 -16.20 24.73
CA HIS A 376 10.61 -17.36 24.75
C HIS A 376 10.71 -18.19 26.03
N VAL A 377 11.77 -18.03 26.85
CA VAL A 377 11.95 -18.84 28.07
C VAL A 377 11.15 -18.34 29.28
N GLY A 378 10.24 -17.39 29.07
CA GLY A 378 9.35 -16.87 30.11
C GLY A 378 10.01 -15.87 31.07
N SER A 379 11.19 -15.37 30.74
CA SER A 379 11.78 -14.22 31.43
C SER A 379 11.20 -12.90 30.88
N SER A 380 11.58 -11.80 31.53
CA SER A 380 11.25 -10.44 31.08
C SER A 380 12.43 -9.77 30.36
N ASP A 381 13.31 -10.56 29.74
CA ASP A 381 14.55 -10.08 29.14
C ASP A 381 14.27 -9.18 27.92
N ASP A 382 14.73 -7.94 28.02
CA ASP A 382 14.69 -6.94 26.96
C ASP A 382 16.09 -6.53 26.49
N SER A 383 17.14 -7.23 26.94
CA SER A 383 18.54 -6.85 26.74
C SER A 383 19.06 -6.98 25.31
N SER A 384 18.35 -7.70 24.44
CA SER A 384 18.74 -7.86 23.03
C SER A 384 18.44 -6.62 22.20
N ILE A 385 17.40 -5.84 22.56
CA ILE A 385 16.91 -4.72 21.75
C ILE A 385 17.85 -3.52 21.94
N LYS A 386 18.55 -3.17 20.88
CA LYS A 386 19.57 -2.10 20.83
C LYS A 386 19.10 -0.89 20.04
N THR A 387 18.17 -1.07 19.11
CA THR A 387 17.67 0.02 18.26
C THR A 387 16.16 0.10 18.31
N ILE A 388 15.64 1.31 18.48
CA ILE A 388 14.22 1.64 18.25
C ILE A 388 14.17 2.73 17.21
N LYS A 389 13.41 2.50 16.13
CA LYS A 389 13.06 3.52 15.13
C LYS A 389 11.58 3.86 15.26
N VAL A 390 11.22 5.13 15.11
CA VAL A 390 9.84 5.61 15.20
C VAL A 390 9.48 6.38 13.93
N LYS A 391 8.35 6.00 13.34
CA LYS A 391 7.70 6.67 12.21
C LYS A 391 6.18 6.77 12.46
N GLY A 392 5.50 7.48 11.57
CA GLY A 392 4.04 7.65 11.63
C GLY A 392 3.61 8.99 12.25
N SER A 393 2.29 9.19 12.32
CA SER A 393 1.65 10.48 12.54
C SER A 393 0.84 10.59 13.85
N ALA A 394 0.71 9.51 14.62
CA ALA A 394 -0.11 9.49 15.83
C ALA A 394 0.69 9.61 17.12
N GLU A 395 0.07 10.20 18.15
CA GLU A 395 0.68 10.36 19.49
C GLU A 395 1.23 9.03 20.01
N LEU A 396 2.49 9.09 20.44
CA LEU A 396 3.22 7.94 20.97
C LEU A 396 3.90 8.29 22.29
N GLU A 397 3.58 7.51 23.32
CA GLU A 397 4.39 7.38 24.54
C GLU A 397 5.06 6.01 24.51
N ILE A 398 6.39 5.96 24.63
CA ILE A 398 7.16 4.72 24.60
C ILE A 398 8.21 4.66 25.70
N THR A 399 8.37 3.49 26.30
CA THR A 399 9.50 3.17 27.19
C THR A 399 10.50 2.27 26.48
N GLY A 400 11.76 2.71 26.43
CA GLY A 400 12.86 1.94 25.85
C GLY A 400 13.43 0.90 26.82
N PRO A 401 14.01 -0.20 26.31
CA PRO A 401 14.70 -1.20 27.13
C PRO A 401 16.00 -0.65 27.70
N SER A 402 16.52 -1.30 28.73
CA SER A 402 17.77 -0.87 29.37
C SER A 402 19.02 -1.08 28.49
N SER A 403 18.94 -1.92 27.47
CA SER A 403 20.01 -2.17 26.49
C SER A 403 20.05 -1.19 25.32
N LEU A 404 19.11 -0.25 25.24
CA LEU A 404 18.94 0.61 24.06
C LEU A 404 20.17 1.48 23.77
N GLN A 405 20.71 1.38 22.56
CA GLN A 405 21.85 2.17 22.07
C GLN A 405 21.42 3.25 21.08
N THR A 406 20.33 3.05 20.35
CA THR A 406 19.83 4.03 19.38
C THR A 406 18.32 4.16 19.49
N PHE A 407 17.86 5.39 19.67
CA PHE A 407 16.46 5.78 19.52
C PHE A 407 16.38 6.79 18.37
N ASP A 408 15.68 6.47 17.30
CA ASP A 408 15.62 7.29 16.09
C ASP A 408 14.18 7.59 15.70
N ALA A 409 13.75 8.83 15.92
CA ALA A 409 12.44 9.35 15.55
C ALA A 409 12.48 10.31 14.36
N SER A 410 13.55 10.30 13.55
CA SER A 410 13.71 11.26 12.45
C SER A 410 12.61 11.17 11.38
N ALA A 411 11.95 10.00 11.28
CA ALA A 411 10.86 9.74 10.35
C ALA A 411 9.46 9.91 10.98
N TYR A 412 9.39 10.32 12.25
CA TYR A 412 8.14 10.56 12.95
C TYR A 412 7.57 11.94 12.56
N THR A 413 6.28 11.98 12.28
CA THR A 413 5.55 13.19 11.86
C THR A 413 4.38 13.51 12.78
N GLY A 414 4.21 12.74 13.87
CA GLY A 414 3.10 12.92 14.80
C GLY A 414 3.29 14.08 15.77
N ASN A 415 2.18 14.65 16.22
CA ASN A 415 2.19 15.92 16.98
C ASN A 415 2.79 15.83 18.39
N LYS A 416 3.00 14.62 18.94
CA LYS A 416 3.52 14.45 20.30
C LYS A 416 4.23 13.11 20.47
N LEU A 417 5.50 13.16 20.85
CA LEU A 417 6.31 11.99 21.21
C LEU A 417 6.80 12.12 22.64
N THR A 418 6.57 11.10 23.46
CA THR A 418 7.18 10.96 24.78
C THR A 418 8.00 9.67 24.83
N ALA A 419 9.33 9.78 24.94
CA ALA A 419 10.22 8.63 25.06
C ALA A 419 10.85 8.57 26.47
N ASN A 420 10.51 7.53 27.22
CA ASN A 420 11.06 7.22 28.53
C ASN A 420 12.26 6.27 28.36
N LEU A 421 13.47 6.79 28.51
CA LEU A 421 14.71 6.08 28.19
C LEU A 421 15.58 5.92 29.43
N LYS A 422 16.42 4.88 29.43
CA LYS A 422 17.39 4.62 30.49
C LYS A 422 18.79 4.57 29.90
N ALA A 423 19.68 5.42 30.41
CA ALA A 423 21.09 5.40 30.07
C ALA A 423 21.73 4.08 30.54
N ASN A 424 22.58 3.50 29.69
CA ASN A 424 23.08 2.14 29.87
C ASN A 424 24.61 2.02 29.85
N GLY A 425 25.31 3.14 29.97
CA GLY A 425 26.78 3.19 29.96
C GLY A 425 27.42 3.01 28.56
N SER A 426 26.65 2.63 27.54
CA SER A 426 27.07 2.69 26.13
C SER A 426 26.73 4.06 25.53
N VAL A 427 27.32 4.40 24.38
CA VAL A 427 26.95 5.63 23.65
C VAL A 427 25.52 5.48 23.15
N GLN A 428 24.61 6.31 23.66
CA GLN A 428 23.22 6.35 23.24
C GLN A 428 23.01 7.47 22.24
N HIS A 429 22.59 7.14 21.03
CA HIS A 429 22.17 8.11 20.02
C HIS A 429 20.67 8.31 20.11
N ILE A 430 20.23 9.49 20.50
CA ILE A 430 18.83 9.88 20.50
C ILE A 430 18.63 10.88 19.36
N ILE A 431 17.82 10.52 18.38
CA ILE A 431 17.44 11.38 17.25
C ILE A 431 15.95 11.67 17.39
N GLY A 432 15.61 12.94 17.51
CA GLY A 432 14.25 13.44 17.53
C GLY A 432 13.66 13.60 16.14
N SER A 433 12.38 13.94 16.14
CA SER A 433 11.58 14.28 14.98
C SER A 433 11.66 15.79 14.69
N SER A 434 10.91 16.25 13.69
CA SER A 434 10.74 17.69 13.45
C SER A 434 9.61 18.31 14.31
N GLN A 435 9.11 17.59 15.32
CA GLN A 435 7.93 17.93 16.12
C GLN A 435 8.31 18.11 17.60
N ASP A 436 7.33 18.43 18.45
CA ASP A 436 7.54 18.54 19.90
C ASP A 436 7.76 17.15 20.53
N ASP A 437 9.03 16.86 20.82
CA ASP A 437 9.47 15.63 21.46
C ASP A 437 9.81 15.85 22.95
N THR A 438 9.48 14.85 23.78
CA THR A 438 9.87 14.79 25.19
C THR A 438 10.70 13.54 25.45
N PHE A 439 11.97 13.71 25.84
CA PHE A 439 12.87 12.62 26.23
C PHE A 439 13.08 12.61 27.75
N ASN A 440 12.50 11.62 28.43
CA ASN A 440 12.72 11.40 29.86
C ASN A 440 13.87 10.40 30.05
N VAL A 441 15.09 10.90 30.18
CA VAL A 441 16.29 10.04 30.30
C VAL A 441 16.72 9.89 31.76
N THR A 442 16.77 8.66 32.25
CA THR A 442 17.22 8.32 33.62
C THR A 442 18.57 7.60 33.61
N GLY A 443 19.31 7.62 34.73
CA GLY A 443 20.54 6.82 34.89
C GLY A 443 21.80 7.38 34.22
N ALA A 444 21.80 8.61 33.73
CA ALA A 444 22.89 9.23 32.97
C ALA A 444 24.16 9.61 33.78
N THR A 445 24.36 9.02 34.96
CA THR A 445 25.49 9.39 35.84
C THR A 445 26.83 9.06 35.17
N GLY A 446 27.54 10.09 34.70
CA GLY A 446 28.88 9.96 34.09
C GLY A 446 28.88 9.57 32.60
N ALA A 447 27.74 9.59 31.92
CA ALA A 447 27.63 9.26 30.49
C ALA A 447 27.38 10.52 29.63
N ILE A 448 27.92 10.55 28.40
CA ILE A 448 27.56 11.53 27.37
C ILE A 448 26.44 10.93 26.52
N ILE A 449 25.34 11.66 26.36
CA ILE A 449 24.17 11.23 25.59
C ILE A 449 23.94 12.24 24.46
N PRO A 450 24.42 11.97 23.24
CA PRO A 450 24.09 12.78 22.08
C PRO A 450 22.58 12.77 21.79
N ILE A 451 21.97 13.96 21.82
CA ILE A 451 20.58 14.18 21.42
C ILE A 451 20.60 15.13 20.20
N ASN A 452 20.07 14.67 19.08
CA ASN A 452 19.85 15.47 17.87
C ASN A 452 18.34 15.58 17.65
N GLY A 453 17.73 16.67 18.10
CA GLY A 453 16.29 16.88 18.03
C GLY A 453 15.95 18.24 17.44
#